data_AF-A0A256FKW2-F1
#
_entry.id   AF-A0A256FKW2-F1
#
_cell.length_a   1.000
_cell.length_b   1.000
_cell.length_c   1.000
_cell.angle_alpha   90.00
_cell.angle_beta   90.00
_cell.angle_gamma   90.00
#
_symmetry.space_group_name_H-M   'P 1'
#
loop_
_entity.id
_entity.type
_entity.pdbx_description
1 polymer ?
#
loop_
_entity_poly.entity_id
_entity_poly.type
_entity_poly.pdbx_seq_one_letter_code
_entity_poly.pdbx_strand_id
1 'polypeptide(L)'
;MTLIDRLSKLDGPDNETDVLVEVALFRPDKFYKSARANAAGTKVVFTRTDDMCETFWARDHTKTPERRAKSIALLRAKESEQ
;
A
#
# COMPACT_ATOMS: atom_id res chain seq x y z
N MET A 1 10.79 -5.92 -11.50
CA MET A 1 10.20 -4.56 -11.65
C MET A 1 9.76 -4.11 -10.27
N THR A 2 10.19 -2.94 -9.81
CA THR A 2 9.86 -2.44 -8.46
C THR A 2 8.45 -1.85 -8.41
N LEU A 3 7.91 -1.64 -7.21
CA LEU A 3 6.61 -0.96 -7.04
C LEU A 3 6.68 0.51 -7.53
N ILE A 4 7.82 1.17 -7.34
CA ILE A 4 8.07 2.52 -7.86
C ILE A 4 8.07 2.54 -9.39
N ASP A 5 8.67 1.53 -10.05
CA ASP A 5 8.62 1.41 -11.51
C ASP A 5 7.19 1.23 -12.02
N ARG A 6 6.37 0.44 -11.30
CA ARG A 6 4.94 0.23 -11.60
C ARG A 6 4.17 1.55 -11.52
N LEU A 7 4.36 2.31 -10.43
CA LEU A 7 3.75 3.64 -10.26
C LEU A 7 4.17 4.66 -11.32
N SER A 8 5.44 4.63 -11.75
CA SER A 8 5.99 5.59 -12.71
C SER A 8 5.48 5.38 -14.13
N LYS A 9 4.98 4.18 -14.46
CA LYS A 9 4.50 3.79 -15.79
C LYS A 9 2.98 3.66 -15.88
N LEU A 10 2.26 3.90 -14.79
CA LEU A 10 0.81 3.81 -14.77
C LEU A 10 0.19 4.98 -15.54
N ASP A 11 -0.79 4.69 -16.40
CA ASP A 11 -1.57 5.70 -17.14
C ASP A 11 -2.93 6.00 -16.48
N GLY A 12 -3.31 5.28 -15.42
CA GLY A 12 -4.56 5.50 -14.71
C GLY A 12 -4.59 4.92 -13.30
N PRO A 13 -5.77 4.94 -12.65
CA PRO A 13 -6.00 4.28 -11.36
C PRO A 13 -5.85 2.76 -11.49
N ASP A 14 -5.22 2.14 -10.50
CA ASP A 14 -5.02 0.69 -10.44
C ASP A 14 -5.15 0.21 -8.99
N ASN A 15 -6.26 -0.47 -8.70
CA ASN A 15 -6.61 -0.90 -7.34
C ASN A 15 -5.59 -1.89 -6.76
N GLU A 16 -5.04 -2.78 -7.59
CA GLU A 16 -4.02 -3.73 -7.12
C GLU A 16 -2.74 -2.98 -6.70
N THR A 17 -2.31 -1.98 -7.48
CA THR A 17 -1.21 -1.10 -7.08
C THR A 17 -1.53 -0.34 -5.80
N ASP A 18 -2.76 0.17 -5.62
CA ASP A 18 -3.17 0.84 -4.39
C ASP A 18 -3.00 -0.07 -3.15
N VAL A 19 -3.40 -1.35 -3.27
CA VAL A 19 -3.20 -2.36 -2.22
C VAL A 19 -1.72 -2.60 -1.95
N LEU A 20 -0.89 -2.76 -2.99
CA LEU A 20 0.55 -2.98 -2.83
C LEU A 20 1.24 -1.80 -2.15
N VAL A 21 0.84 -0.57 -2.49
CA VAL A 21 1.36 0.65 -1.85
C VAL A 21 0.97 0.70 -0.37
N GLU A 22 -0.29 0.44 -0.03
CA GLU A 22 -0.75 0.45 1.37
C GLU A 22 0.00 -0.59 2.22
N VAL A 23 0.18 -1.80 1.70
CA VAL A 23 0.94 -2.87 2.39
C VAL A 23 2.42 -2.49 2.53
N ALA A 24 3.05 -1.96 1.48
CA ALA A 24 4.45 -1.55 1.54
C ALA A 24 4.70 -0.40 2.52
N LEU A 25 3.80 0.58 2.58
CA LEU A 25 3.89 1.73 3.47
C LEU A 25 3.40 1.46 4.89
N PHE A 26 2.81 0.29 5.16
CA PHE A 26 2.35 -0.08 6.49
C PHE A 26 3.47 0.01 7.52
N ARG A 27 3.12 0.57 8.69
CA ARG A 27 3.93 0.62 9.89
C ARG A 27 3.08 0.09 11.04
N PRO A 28 3.53 -0.95 11.78
CA PRO A 28 2.84 -1.42 12.97
C PRO A 28 2.58 -0.30 13.96
N ASP A 29 1.45 -0.36 14.65
CA ASP A 29 1.07 0.56 15.71
C ASP A 29 0.44 -0.19 16.90
N LYS A 30 -0.20 0.54 17.82
CA LYS A 30 -0.82 -0.05 19.01
C LYS A 30 -2.02 -0.96 18.70
N PHE A 31 -2.60 -0.87 17.51
CA PHE A 31 -3.77 -1.64 17.09
C PHE A 31 -3.41 -2.75 16.10
N TYR A 32 -2.51 -2.50 15.16
CA TYR A 32 -2.19 -3.42 14.06
C TYR A 32 -0.71 -3.80 14.03
N LYS A 33 -0.43 -5.10 13.89
CA LYS A 33 0.94 -5.65 13.83
C LYS A 33 1.41 -6.02 12.44
N SER A 34 0.48 -6.31 11.51
CA SER A 34 0.83 -6.61 10.12
C SER A 34 -0.28 -6.22 9.16
N ALA A 35 0.08 -5.99 7.91
CA ALA A 35 -0.83 -5.80 6.80
C ALA A 35 -0.43 -6.73 5.64
N ARG A 36 -1.42 -7.23 4.90
CA ARG A 36 -1.21 -8.02 3.69
C ARG A 36 -2.33 -7.79 2.69
N ALA A 37 -2.10 -8.13 1.43
CA ALA A 37 -3.19 -8.22 0.45
C ALA A 37 -4.12 -9.41 0.77
N ASN A 38 -5.40 -9.28 0.45
CA ASN A 38 -6.29 -10.43 0.40
C ASN A 38 -5.94 -11.33 -0.81
N ALA A 39 -6.54 -12.53 -0.87
CA ALA A 39 -6.25 -13.50 -1.93
C ALA A 39 -6.52 -12.97 -3.35
N ALA A 40 -7.48 -12.04 -3.49
CA ALA A 40 -7.83 -11.44 -4.77
C ALA A 40 -6.96 -10.22 -5.14
N GLY A 41 -6.07 -9.75 -4.26
CA GLY A 41 -5.28 -8.53 -4.48
C GLY A 41 -6.11 -7.25 -4.52
N THR A 42 -7.35 -7.27 -4.02
CA THR A 42 -8.30 -6.16 -4.12
C THR A 42 -8.47 -5.35 -2.85
N LYS A 43 -8.09 -5.93 -1.70
CA LYS A 43 -8.27 -5.32 -0.38
C LYS A 43 -7.03 -5.57 0.49
N VAL A 44 -6.89 -4.72 1.51
CA VAL A 44 -5.87 -4.87 2.54
C VAL A 44 -6.48 -5.58 3.75
N VAL A 45 -5.80 -6.61 4.23
CA VAL A 45 -6.12 -7.31 5.48
C VAL A 45 -5.11 -6.86 6.52
N PHE A 46 -5.59 -6.18 7.56
CA PHE A 46 -4.78 -5.86 8.73
C PHE A 46 -4.98 -6.93 9.79
N THR A 47 -3.88 -7.34 10.41
CA THR A 47 -3.88 -8.21 11.59
C THR A 47 -3.66 -7.32 12.80
N ARG A 48 -4.61 -7.37 13.73
CA ARG A 48 -4.56 -6.66 14.99
C ARG A 48 -3.57 -7.29 15.95
N THR A 49 -3.24 -6.55 17.01
CA THR A 49 -2.37 -7.03 18.09
C THR A 49 -2.95 -8.23 18.85
N ASP A 50 -4.29 -8.38 18.84
CA ASP A 50 -5.05 -9.51 19.40
C ASP A 50 -5.29 -10.67 18.41
N ASP A 51 -4.55 -10.71 17.30
CA ASP A 51 -4.66 -11.73 16.23
C ASP A 51 -5.98 -11.71 15.42
N MET A 52 -6.90 -10.77 15.70
CA MET A 52 -8.07 -10.58 14.85
C MET A 52 -7.67 -9.97 13.50
N CYS A 53 -8.35 -10.39 12.43
CA CYS A 53 -8.12 -9.86 11.08
C CYS A 53 -9.29 -8.98 10.64
N GLU A 54 -8.98 -7.81 10.09
CA GLU A 54 -9.95 -6.86 9.56
C GLU A 54 -9.60 -6.52 8.10
N THR A 55 -10.61 -6.40 7.23
CA THR A 55 -10.42 -6.22 5.78
C THR A 55 -10.98 -4.88 5.33
N PHE A 56 -10.16 -4.06 4.68
CA PHE A 56 -10.51 -2.72 4.22
C PHE A 56 -10.12 -2.50 2.76
N TRP A 57 -10.75 -1.52 2.13
CA TRP A 57 -10.27 -0.96 0.87
C TRP A 57 -8.94 -0.24 1.10
N ALA A 58 -8.02 -0.34 0.13
CA ALA A 58 -6.84 0.49 0.11
C ALA A 58 -7.22 1.97 -0.11
N ARG A 59 -6.35 2.90 0.30
CA ARG A 59 -6.50 4.30 -0.10
C ARG A 59 -6.20 4.42 -1.59
N ASP A 60 -6.88 5.31 -2.31
CA ASP A 60 -6.55 5.52 -3.73
C ASP A 60 -5.21 6.25 -3.87
N HIS A 61 -4.11 5.51 -4.00
CA HIS A 61 -2.76 6.02 -4.24
C HIS A 61 -2.54 6.37 -5.71
N THR A 62 -3.30 5.74 -6.61
CA THR A 62 -3.12 5.84 -8.07
C THR A 62 -4.14 6.72 -8.78
N LYS A 63 -5.17 7.19 -8.07
CA LYS A 63 -6.31 7.90 -8.66
C LYS A 63 -5.94 9.17 -9.43
N THR A 64 -4.90 9.89 -9.01
CA THR A 64 -4.41 11.08 -9.71
C THR A 64 -2.89 11.07 -9.81
N PRO A 65 -2.28 11.79 -10.77
CA PRO A 65 -0.83 11.92 -10.88
C PRO A 65 -0.16 12.41 -9.60
N GLU A 66 -0.78 13.34 -8.87
CA GLU A 66 -0.25 13.91 -7.62
C GLU A 66 -0.23 12.87 -6.50
N ARG A 67 -1.28 12.04 -6.41
CA ARG A 67 -1.31 10.93 -5.45
C ARG A 67 -0.24 9.90 -5.78
N ARG A 68 -0.05 9.55 -7.06
CA ARG A 68 1.04 8.65 -7.50
C ARG A 68 2.40 9.20 -7.13
N ALA A 69 2.65 10.49 -7.40
CA ALA A 69 3.92 11.14 -7.06
C ALA A 69 4.17 11.13 -5.55
N LYS A 70 3.13 11.37 -4.73
CA LYS A 70 3.21 11.27 -3.27
C LYS A 70 3.57 9.86 -2.81
N SER A 71 2.92 8.84 -3.36
CA SER A 71 3.19 7.44 -3.01
C SER A 71 4.60 7.02 -3.42
N ILE A 72 5.10 7.45 -4.59
CA ILE A 72 6.50 7.26 -5.00
C ILE A 72 7.45 7.90 -4.00
N ALA A 73 7.20 9.14 -3.57
CA ALA A 73 8.05 9.84 -2.61
C ALA A 73 8.10 9.11 -1.25
N LEU A 74 6.95 8.64 -0.76
CA LEU A 74 6.87 7.86 0.49
C LEU A 74 7.61 6.53 0.39
N LEU A 75 7.51 5.82 -0.74
CA LEU A 75 8.21 4.56 -0.96
C LEU A 75 9.73 4.78 -1.00
N ARG A 76 10.21 5.80 -1.71
CA ARG A 76 11.64 6.17 -1.73
C ARG A 76 12.17 6.53 -0.35
N ALA A 77 11.39 7.27 0.44
CA ALA A 77 11.77 7.61 1.81
C ALA A 77 11.91 6.34 2.66
N LYS A 78 10.98 5.40 2.55
CA LYS A 78 11.04 4.11 3.25
C LYS A 78 12.24 3.27 2.84
N GLU A 79 12.58 3.21 1.54
CA GLU A 79 13.76 2.50 1.04
C GLU A 79 15.08 3.11 1.56
N SER A 80 15.10 4.40 1.87
CA SER A 80 16.27 5.09 2.43
C SER A 80 16.42 4.92 3.95
N GLU A 81 15.37 4.46 4.63
CA GLU A 81 15.35 4.17 6.08
C GLU A 81 15.82 2.74 6.40
N GLN A 82 16.06 1.90 5.38
CA GLN A 82 16.52 0.50 5.50
C GLN A 82 18.03 0.39 5.32
#